data_AF-V6LFR5-F1
#
_entry.id   AF-V6LFR5-F1
#
_cell.length_a   1.000
_cell.length_b   1.000
_cell.length_c   1.000
_cell.angle_alpha   90.00
_cell.angle_beta   90.00
_cell.angle_gamma   90.00
#
_symmetry.space_group_name_H-M   'P 1'
#
loop_
_entity.id
_entity.type
_entity.pdbx_description
1 polymer ?
#
loop_
_entity_poly.entity_id
_entity_poly.type
_entity_poly.pdbx_seq_one_letter_code
_entity_poly.pdbx_strand_id
1 'polypeptide(L)' 'MTSWDLKQNMKVTISEFHGQKYIDIRKYYDKDGEQKPTKQGISLSLEEFKNIMDKKSIILELFQ' A
#
# COMPACT_ATOMS: atom_id res chain seq x y z
N MET A 1 -0.78 11.91 8.42
CA MET A 1 -0.85 10.94 7.32
C MET A 1 -0.16 9.68 7.80
N THR A 2 -0.89 8.57 7.92
CA THR A 2 -0.32 7.33 8.46
C THR A 2 0.33 6.56 7.31
N SER A 3 1.65 6.39 7.38
CA SER A 3 2.44 5.64 6.41
C SER A 3 3.31 4.63 7.11
N TRP A 4 3.40 3.43 6.56
CA TRP A 4 4.28 2.36 7.06
C TRP A 4 5.28 1.98 5.99
N ASP A 5 6.56 1.96 6.34
CA ASP A 5 7.62 1.57 5.42
C ASP A 5 7.68 0.04 5.28
N LEU A 6 7.86 -0.40 4.04
CA LEU A 6 8.17 -1.77 3.65
C LEU A 6 9.61 -1.82 3.10
N LYS A 7 9.98 -2.92 2.42
CA LYS A 7 11.31 -3.04 1.79
C LYS A 7 11.48 -2.05 0.62
N GLN A 8 12.73 -1.66 0.36
CA GLN A 8 13.15 -0.96 -0.88
C GLN A 8 12.39 0.35 -1.18
N ASN A 9 12.21 1.22 -0.17
CA ASN A 9 11.48 2.50 -0.28
C ASN A 9 10.03 2.34 -0.76
N MET A 10 9.42 1.19 -0.48
CA MET A 10 7.99 0.98 -0.68
C MET A 10 7.23 1.32 0.59
N LYS A 11 6.07 1.95 0.47
CA LYS A 11 5.25 2.37 1.61
C LYS A 11 3.83 1.88 1.45
N VAL A 12 3.19 1.60 2.58
CA VAL A 12 1.75 1.51 2.70
C VAL A 12 1.21 2.85 3.19
N THR A 13 0.24 3.43 2.49
CA THR A 13 -0.42 4.67 2.92
C THR A 13 -1.94 4.54 2.81
N ILE A 14 -2.65 5.28 3.65
CA ILE A 14 -4.09 5.50 3.46
C ILE A 14 -4.24 6.84 2.72
N SER A 15 -4.83 6.80 1.53
CA SER A 15 -5.16 8.01 0.76
C SER A 15 -6.67 8.20 0.62
N GLU A 16 -7.07 9.39 0.19
CA GLU A 16 -8.46 9.72 -0.09
C GLU A 16 -8.57 10.44 -1.43
N PHE A 17 -9.46 9.96 -2.29
CA PHE A 17 -9.74 10.55 -3.60
C PHE A 17 -11.26 10.61 -3.81
N HIS A 18 -11.79 11.81 -4.06
CA HIS A 18 -13.24 12.07 -4.14
C HIS A 18 -14.05 11.46 -2.98
N GLY A 19 -13.55 11.60 -1.75
CA GLY A 19 -14.22 11.10 -0.53
C GLY A 19 -14.16 9.58 -0.34
N GLN A 20 -13.49 8.85 -1.23
CA GLN A 20 -13.26 7.43 -1.11
C GLN A 20 -11.84 7.15 -0.60
N LYS A 21 -11.73 6.24 0.37
CA LYS A 21 -10.45 5.84 0.95
C LYS A 21 -9.83 4.68 0.19
N TYR A 22 -8.51 4.71 0.08
CA TYR A 22 -7.71 3.68 -0.57
C TYR A 22 -6.55 3.26 0.32
N ILE A 23 -6.15 2.00 0.19
CA ILE A 23 -4.89 1.47 0.70
C ILE A 23 -3.91 1.44 -0.46
N ASP A 24 -2.93 2.33 -0.43
CA ASP A 24 -1.86 2.38 -1.42
C ASP A 24 -0.66 1.59 -0.95
N ILE A 25 -0.11 0.75 -1.83
CA ILE A 25 1.18 0.10 -1.65
C ILE A 25 2.05 0.54 -2.82
N ARG A 26 3.02 1.44 -2.58
CA ARG A 26 3.72 2.14 -3.67
C ARG A 26 5.20 2.34 -3.39
N LYS A 27 6.03 2.14 -4.41
CA LYS A 27 7.46 2.44 -4.36
C LYS A 27 7.71 3.92 -4.60
N TYR A 28 8.60 4.49 -3.79
CA TYR A 28 9.03 5.88 -3.88
C TYR A 28 10.49 5.96 -4.34
N TYR A 29 10.81 7.06 -5.00
CA TYR A 29 12.18 7.44 -5.33
C TYR A 29 12.47 8.82 -4.74
N ASP A 30 13.73 9.07 -4.44
CA ASP A 30 14.18 10.40 -4.03
C ASP A 30 14.41 11.27 -5.27
N LYS A 31 13.89 12.49 -5.24
CA LYS A 31 14.20 13.52 -6.20
C LYS A 31 14.38 14.83 -5.44
N ASP A 32 15.60 15.35 -5.45
CA ASP A 32 15.97 16.61 -4.80
C ASP A 32 15.65 16.60 -3.28
N GLY A 33 15.81 15.45 -2.61
CA GLY A 33 15.50 15.26 -1.18
C GLY A 33 14.01 15.10 -0.88
N GLU A 34 13.15 15.08 -1.89
CA GLU A 34 11.73 14.82 -1.75
C GLU A 34 11.38 13.41 -2.24
N GLN A 35 10.63 12.66 -1.44
CA GLN A 35 10.15 11.35 -1.84
C GLN A 35 8.93 11.46 -2.76
N LYS A 36 9.09 11.00 -4.01
CA LYS A 36 8.03 11.00 -5.02
C LYS A 36 7.54 9.58 -5.30
N PRO A 37 6.23 9.37 -5.49
CA PRO A 37 5.71 8.06 -5.84
C PRO A 37 6.12 7.69 -7.26
N THR A 38 6.41 6.40 -7.48
CA THR A 38 6.61 5.83 -8.81
C THR A 38 5.31 5.22 -9.36
N LYS A 39 5.32 4.83 -10.64
CA LYS A 39 4.25 4.00 -11.22
C LYS A 39 4.20 2.58 -10.63
N GLN A 40 5.27 2.11 -9.98
CA GLN A 40 5.32 0.80 -9.35
C GLN A 40 4.56 0.81 -8.03
N GLY A 41 3.34 0.28 -8.05
CA GLY A 41 2.47 0.18 -6.89
C GLY A 41 1.03 -0.02 -7.30
N ILE A 42 0.19 -0.32 -6.31
CA ILE A 42 -1.25 -0.51 -6.47
C ILE A 42 -2.00 0.36 -5.47
N SER A 43 -3.17 0.84 -5.88
CA SER A 43 -4.11 1.59 -5.06
C SER A 43 -5.35 0.73 -4.93
N LEU A 44 -5.61 0.20 -3.75
CA LEU A 44 -6.72 -0.73 -3.50
C LEU A 44 -7.86 0.03 -2.83
N SER A 45 -9.07 -0.15 -3.33
CA SER A 45 -10.27 0.22 -2.59
C SER A 45 -10.36 -0.57 -1.28
N LEU A 46 -11.17 -0.09 -0.33
CA LEU A 46 -11.42 -0.83 0.91
C LEU A 46 -12.06 -2.20 0.67
N GLU A 47 -12.84 -2.36 -0.39
CA GLU A 47 -13.46 -3.63 -0.78
C GLU A 47 -12.41 -4.64 -1.30
N GLU A 48 -11.54 -4.22 -2.21
CA GLU A 48 -10.44 -5.07 -2.68
C GLU A 48 -9.50 -5.47 -1.54
N PHE A 49 -9.19 -4.54 -0.63
CA PHE A 49 -8.37 -4.85 0.54
C PHE A 49 -9.07 -5.83 1.47
N LYS A 50 -10.39 -5.71 1.67
CA LYS A 50 -11.18 -6.69 2.43
C LYS A 50 -11.09 -8.08 1.81
N ASN A 51 -11.19 -8.20 0.49
CA ASN A 51 -11.06 -9.49 -0.20
C ASN A 51 -9.68 -10.14 0.04
N ILE A 52 -8.61 -9.35 0.14
CA ILE A 52 -7.27 -9.85 0.53
C ILE A 52 -7.29 -10.35 1.99
N MET A 53 -7.87 -9.57 2.89
CA MET A 53 -7.97 -9.92 4.31
C MET A 53 -8.80 -11.19 4.54
N ASP A 54 -9.79 -11.47 3.71
CA ASP A 54 -10.57 -12.72 3.77
C ASP A 54 -9.71 -13.95 3.44
N LYS A 55 -8.59 -13.77 2.73
CA LYS A 55 -7.59 -14.83 2.47
C LYS A 55 -6.48 -14.88 3.52
N LYS A 56 -6.56 -14.09 4.60
CA LYS A 56 -5.52 -13.98 5.63
C LYS A 56 -5.09 -15.32 6.20
N SER A 57 -6.01 -16.25 6.50
CA SER A 57 -5.62 -17.57 7.07
C SER A 57 -4.67 -18.31 6.13
N ILE A 58 -5.06 -18.44 4.86
CA ILE A 58 -4.27 -19.12 3.83
C ILE A 58 -2.92 -18.42 3.65
N ILE A 59 -2.90 -17.08 3.62
CA ILE A 59 -1.65 -16.31 3.51
C ILE A 59 -0.74 -16.55 4.72
N LEU A 60 -1.30 -16.60 5.93
CA LEU A 60 -0.52 -16.82 7.15
C LEU A 60 0.09 -18.22 7.21
N GLU A 61 -0.60 -19.22 6.67
CA GLU A 61 -0.08 -20.59 6.55
C GLU A 61 1.16 -20.68 5.64
N LEU A 62 1.37 -19.73 4.72
CA LEU A 62 2.56 -19.70 3.86
C LEU A 62 3.85 -19.27 4.57
N PHE A 63 3.77 -18.77 5.80
CA PHE A 63 4.93 -18.37 6.60
C PHE A 63 5.43 -19.48 7.53
N GLN A 64 4.94 -20.72 7.36
CA GLN A 64 5.41 -21.91 8.06
C GLN A 64 6.77 -22.36 7.54
#